data_AF-A0A7V9KSQ6-F1
#
_entry.id   AF-A0A7V9KSQ6-F1
#
_cell.length_a   1.000
_cell.length_b   1.000
_cell.length_c   1.000
_cell.angle_alpha   90.00
_cell.angle_beta   90.00
_cell.angle_gamma   90.00
#
_symmetry.space_group_name_H-M   'P 1'
#
loop_
_entity.id
_entity.type
_entity.pdbx_description
1 polymer ?
#
loop_
_entity_poly.entity_id
_entity_poly.type
_entity_poly.pdbx_seq_one_letter_code
_entity_poly.pdbx_strand_id
1 'polypeptide(L)'
;MPDEPSVPRDRDARPSLNEVLALRAERMATMRQVITDLTDEQLAGMTEPVAEPGYPEPESFPVRRCLQVILNEEWSHRLYAERDLDVLDARSSQVRR
;
A
#
# COMPACT_ATOMS: atom_id res chain seq x y z
N MET A 1 0.07 0.46 20.64
CA MET A 1 1.33 -0.24 20.34
C MET A 1 2.48 0.61 20.83
N PRO A 2 3.34 0.11 21.73
CA PRO A 2 4.63 0.73 22.02
C PRO A 2 5.49 0.80 20.75
N ASP A 3 6.52 1.63 20.73
CA ASP A 3 7.43 1.69 19.59
C ASP A 3 8.27 0.41 19.52
N GLU A 4 8.39 -0.16 18.32
CA GLU A 4 9.20 -1.35 18.03
C GLU A 4 10.50 -0.89 17.35
N PRO A 5 11.69 -1.06 17.95
CA PRO A 5 12.94 -0.53 17.42
C PRO A 5 13.30 -0.97 16.00
N SER A 6 12.80 -2.14 15.56
CA SER A 6 12.98 -2.68 14.20
C SER A 6 12.03 -2.07 13.17
N VAL A 7 11.01 -1.33 13.59
CA VAL A 7 10.01 -0.71 12.72
C VAL A 7 10.22 0.80 12.72
N PRO A 8 10.78 1.39 11.63
CA PRO A 8 11.00 2.82 11.56
C PRO A 8 9.69 3.60 11.74
N ARG A 9 9.66 4.48 12.74
CA ARG A 9 8.50 5.32 13.06
C ARG A 9 8.90 6.78 13.29
N ASP A 10 9.56 7.37 12.30
CA ASP A 10 9.90 8.78 12.33
C ASP A 10 8.65 9.64 12.05
N ARG A 11 8.18 10.37 13.07
CA ARG A 11 7.03 11.28 12.96
C ARG A 11 7.39 12.62 12.33
N ASP A 12 8.68 12.95 12.29
CA ASP A 12 9.21 14.16 11.67
C ASP A 12 9.60 13.94 10.21
N ALA A 13 9.44 12.73 9.68
CA ALA A 13 9.58 12.44 8.26
C ALA A 13 8.73 13.40 7.41
N ARG A 14 9.36 14.08 6.46
CA ARG A 14 8.73 14.99 5.47
C ARG A 14 9.22 14.65 4.07
N PRO A 15 8.84 13.48 3.51
CA PRO A 15 9.25 13.14 2.15
C PRO A 15 8.65 14.16 1.17
N SER A 16 9.42 14.51 0.14
CA SER A 16 8.93 15.32 -0.96
C SER A 16 7.93 14.53 -1.81
N LEU A 17 7.08 15.24 -2.55
CA LEU A 17 6.13 14.60 -3.46
C LEU A 17 6.84 13.73 -4.51
N ASN A 18 7.98 14.18 -5.03
CA ASN A 18 8.73 13.45 -6.05
C ASN A 18 9.25 12.10 -5.52
N GLU A 19 9.75 12.07 -4.28
CA GLU A 19 10.20 10.82 -3.64
C GLU A 19 9.03 9.84 -3.48
N VAL A 20 7.88 10.32 -3.00
CA VAL A 20 6.69 9.48 -2.84
C VAL A 20 6.19 8.94 -4.18
N LEU A 21 6.16 9.77 -5.23
CA LEU A 21 5.72 9.35 -6.56
C LEU A 21 6.68 8.35 -7.20
N ALA A 22 7.99 8.50 -7.02
CA ALA A 22 8.99 7.55 -7.50
C ALA A 22 8.81 6.17 -6.83
N LEU A 23 8.71 6.14 -5.50
CA LEU A 23 8.45 4.91 -4.74
C LEU A 23 7.13 4.25 -5.16
N ARG A 24 6.08 5.05 -5.37
CA ARG A 24 4.79 4.53 -5.83
C ARG A 24 4.91 3.91 -7.22
N ALA A 25 5.60 4.55 -8.16
CA ALA A 25 5.81 4.01 -9.50
C ALA A 25 6.57 2.68 -9.47
N GLU A 26 7.61 2.58 -8.64
CA GLU A 26 8.37 1.34 -8.42
C GLU A 26 7.46 0.22 -7.90
N ARG A 27 6.69 0.46 -6.83
CA ARG A 27 5.79 -0.55 -6.24
C ARG A 27 4.70 -1.00 -7.22
N MET A 28 4.17 -0.08 -8.02
CA MET A 28 3.21 -0.43 -9.09
C MET A 28 3.85 -1.27 -10.20
N ALA A 29 5.13 -1.03 -10.53
CA ALA A 29 5.87 -1.86 -11.48
C ALA A 29 6.08 -3.27 -10.93
N THR A 30 6.45 -3.42 -9.65
CA THR A 30 6.56 -4.72 -8.97
C THR A 30 5.24 -5.49 -9.05
N MET A 31 4.11 -4.86 -8.68
CA MET A 31 2.81 -5.54 -8.72
C MET A 31 2.39 -5.92 -10.15
N ARG A 32 2.71 -5.09 -11.14
CA ARG A 32 2.46 -5.43 -12.55
C ARG A 32 3.25 -6.66 -12.97
N GLN A 33 4.51 -6.77 -12.57
CA GLN A 33 5.33 -7.94 -12.85
C GLN A 33 4.76 -9.18 -12.16
N VAL A 34 4.43 -9.09 -10.87
CA VAL A 34 3.81 -10.21 -10.13
C VAL A 34 2.57 -10.73 -10.85
N ILE A 35 1.66 -9.85 -11.28
CA ILE A 35 0.44 -10.27 -11.99
C ILE A 35 0.74 -10.84 -13.38
N THR A 36 1.77 -10.34 -14.06
CA THR A 36 2.16 -10.83 -15.39
C THR A 36 2.72 -12.25 -15.33
N ASP A 37 3.50 -12.54 -14.29
CA ASP A 37 4.22 -13.80 -14.14
C ASP A 37 3.43 -14.86 -13.34
N LEU A 38 2.28 -14.47 -12.75
CA LEU A 38 1.49 -15.32 -11.86
C LEU A 38 0.87 -16.51 -12.60
N THR A 39 1.12 -17.72 -12.11
CA THR A 39 0.46 -18.94 -12.59
C THR A 39 -0.75 -19.32 -11.74
N ASP A 40 -1.62 -20.18 -12.28
CA ASP A 40 -2.77 -20.71 -11.54
C ASP A 40 -2.35 -21.51 -10.31
N GLU A 41 -1.26 -22.28 -10.40
CA GLU A 41 -0.70 -23.04 -9.27
C GLU A 41 -0.22 -22.10 -8.17
N GLN A 42 0.49 -21.02 -8.52
CA GLN A 42 0.94 -20.01 -7.56
C GLN A 42 -0.25 -19.30 -6.90
N LEU A 43 -1.27 -18.93 -7.68
CA LEU A 43 -2.48 -18.29 -7.17
C LEU A 43 -3.28 -19.20 -6.21
N ALA A 44 -3.26 -20.51 -6.45
CA ALA A 44 -3.87 -21.51 -5.58
C ALA A 44 -3.02 -21.87 -4.35
N GLY A 45 -1.78 -21.38 -4.30
CA GLY A 45 -0.82 -21.66 -3.23
C GLY A 45 -1.00 -20.83 -1.97
N MET A 46 -0.03 -20.98 -1.08
CA MET A 46 0.07 -20.30 0.21
C MET A 46 1.34 -19.44 0.25
N THR A 47 1.33 -18.36 1.03
CA THR A 47 2.52 -17.54 1.27
C THR A 47 3.45 -18.21 2.27
N GLU A 48 4.75 -17.97 2.14
CA GLU A 48 5.69 -18.25 3.22
C GLU A 48 5.52 -17.21 4.34
N PRO A 49 5.37 -17.61 5.62
CA PRO A 49 5.31 -16.68 6.73
C PRO A 49 6.59 -15.84 6.84
N VAL A 50 6.43 -14.54 7.10
CA VAL A 50 7.55 -13.63 7.40
C VAL A 50 7.96 -13.86 8.84
N ALA A 51 9.18 -14.39 9.08
CA ALA A 51 9.63 -14.79 10.41
C ALA A 51 10.11 -13.60 11.27
N GLU A 52 10.27 -12.44 10.66
CA GLU A 52 10.65 -11.20 11.31
C GLU A 52 9.56 -10.70 12.27
N PRO A 53 9.94 -9.98 13.35
CA PRO A 53 8.98 -9.37 14.26
C PRO A 53 7.98 -8.47 13.51
N GLY A 54 6.70 -8.66 13.79
CA GLY A 54 5.63 -7.88 13.17
C GLY A 54 4.29 -8.15 13.81
N TYR A 55 3.28 -7.41 13.34
CA TYR A 55 1.89 -7.63 13.72
C TYR A 55 1.03 -7.74 12.45
N PRO A 56 0.10 -8.71 12.37
CA PRO A 56 -0.13 -9.79 13.33
C PRO A 56 1.04 -10.78 13.41
N GLU A 57 0.97 -11.74 14.33
CA GLU A 57 1.95 -12.83 14.42
C GLU A 57 2.15 -13.52 13.06
N PRO A 58 3.36 -13.99 12.73
CA PRO A 58 3.65 -14.65 11.48
C PRO A 58 2.72 -15.82 11.18
N GLU A 59 1.96 -15.74 10.08
CA GLU A 59 1.15 -16.84 9.59
C GLU A 59 1.17 -16.94 8.06
N SER A 60 0.85 -18.14 7.56
CA SER A 60 0.74 -18.40 6.13
C SER A 60 -0.67 -18.09 5.65
N PHE A 61 -0.80 -17.41 4.50
CA PHE A 61 -2.07 -17.02 3.93
C PHE A 61 -2.26 -17.57 2.52
N PRO A 62 -3.49 -17.84 2.07
CA PRO A 62 -3.75 -18.11 0.66
C PRO A 62 -3.32 -16.92 -0.21
N VAL A 63 -2.51 -17.18 -1.25
CA VAL A 63 -2.00 -16.12 -2.15
C VAL A 63 -3.14 -15.30 -2.74
N ARG A 64 -4.22 -15.97 -3.16
CA ARG A 64 -5.45 -15.33 -3.65
C ARG A 64 -6.03 -14.33 -2.65
N ARG A 65 -6.05 -14.66 -1.36
CA ARG A 65 -6.59 -13.75 -0.32
C ARG A 65 -5.74 -12.49 -0.23
N CYS A 66 -4.42 -12.64 -0.20
CA CYS A 66 -3.50 -11.49 -0.15
C CYS A 66 -3.67 -10.56 -1.35
N LEU A 67 -3.72 -11.12 -2.57
CA LEU A 67 -3.92 -10.33 -3.78
C LEU A 67 -5.28 -9.61 -3.80
N GLN A 68 -6.36 -10.27 -3.33
CA GLN A 68 -7.66 -9.63 -3.20
C GLN A 68 -7.64 -8.47 -2.20
N VAL A 69 -6.97 -8.63 -1.06
CA VAL A 69 -6.81 -7.55 -0.07
C VAL A 69 -6.09 -6.36 -0.71
N ILE A 70 -4.90 -6.59 -1.29
CA ILE A 70 -4.11 -5.53 -1.93
C ILE A 70 -4.93 -4.77 -2.97
N LEU A 71 -5.61 -5.48 -3.89
CA LEU A 71 -6.40 -4.83 -4.94
C LEU A 71 -7.58 -4.02 -4.40
N ASN A 72 -8.29 -4.55 -3.39
CA ASN A 72 -9.42 -3.85 -2.76
C ASN A 72 -8.98 -2.63 -1.95
N GLU A 73 -7.88 -2.74 -1.22
CA GLU A 73 -7.30 -1.65 -0.44
C GLU A 73 -6.79 -0.54 -1.35
N GLU A 74 -6.04 -0.89 -2.41
CA GLU A 74 -5.57 0.11 -3.40
C GLU A 74 -6.73 0.85 -4.07
N TRP A 75 -7.81 0.14 -4.42
CA TRP A 75 -9.02 0.76 -4.94
C TRP A 75 -9.65 1.73 -3.93
N SER A 76 -9.81 1.27 -2.68
CA SER A 76 -10.43 2.07 -1.61
C SER A 76 -9.59 3.30 -1.28
N HIS A 77 -8.26 3.15 -1.18
CA HIS A 77 -7.33 4.24 -0.95
C HIS A 77 -7.39 5.29 -2.07
N ARG A 78 -7.49 4.87 -3.33
CA ARG A 78 -7.70 5.80 -4.45
C ARG A 78 -8.98 6.60 -4.25
N LEU A 79 -10.10 5.94 -3.94
CA LEU A 79 -11.39 6.62 -3.75
C LEU A 79 -11.33 7.65 -2.61
N TYR A 80 -10.68 7.32 -1.50
CA TYR A 80 -10.51 8.27 -0.39
C TYR A 80 -9.61 9.45 -0.78
N ALA A 81 -8.51 9.19 -1.49
CA ALA A 81 -7.62 10.25 -1.96
C ALA A 81 -8.31 11.20 -2.93
N GLU A 82 -9.09 10.69 -3.88
CA GLU A 82 -9.85 11.49 -4.84
C GLU A 82 -10.93 12.33 -4.15
N ARG A 83 -11.71 11.71 -3.24
CA ARG A 83 -12.70 12.44 -2.42
C ARG A 83 -12.08 13.60 -1.66
N ASP A 84 -10.96 13.37 -1.00
CA ASP A 84 -10.32 14.40 -0.17
C ASP A 84 -9.66 15.48 -1.04
N LEU A 85 -9.12 15.10 -2.22
CA LEU A 85 -8.61 16.05 -3.20
C LEU A 85 -9.71 16.98 -3.72
N ASP A 86 -10.89 16.45 -4.04
CA ASP A 86 -12.05 17.25 -4.47
C ASP A 86 -12.44 18.29 -3.41
N VAL A 87 -12.41 17.91 -2.12
CA VAL A 87 -12.67 18.83 -1.01
C VAL A 87 -11.62 19.94 -0.93
N LEU A 88 -10.34 19.61 -1.11
CA LEU A 88 -9.25 20.59 -1.09
C LEU A 88 -9.30 21.55 -2.29
N ASP A 89 -9.64 21.05 -3.47
CA ASP A 89 -9.77 21.87 -4.68
C ASP A 89 -10.95 22.84 -4.58
N ALA A 90 -12.10 22.37 -4.05
CA ALA A 90 -13.25 23.23 -3.79
C ALA A 90 -12.92 24.35 -2.80
N ARG A 91 -12.22 24.04 -1.69
CA ARG A 91 -11.77 25.04 -0.71
C ARG A 91 -10.80 26.06 -1.30
N SER A 92 -9.85 25.58 -2.10
CA SER A 92 -8.85 26.44 -2.74
C SER A 92 -9.49 27.39 -3.77
N SER A 93 -10.51 26.92 -4.47
CA SER A 93 -11.30 27.73 -5.40
C SER A 93 -12.17 28.78 -4.70
N GLN A 94 -12.67 28.49 -3.50
CA GLN A 94 -13.42 29.45 -2.68
C GLN A 94 -12.52 30.56 -2.11
N VAL A 95 -11.30 30.24 -1.68
CA VAL A 95 -10.34 31.24 -1.16
C VAL A 95 -9.82 32.17 -2.26
N ARG A 96 -9.77 31.69 -3.50
CA ARG A 96 -9.30 32.47 -4.66
C ARG A 96 -10.36 33.38 -5.30
N ARG A 97 -11.62 33.30 -4.85
CA ARG A 97 -12.73 34.17 -5.28
C ARG A 97 -12.94 35.29 -4.29
#